data_AF-A0A8C5V2U5-F1
#
_entry.id   AF-A0A8C5V2U5-F1
#
_cell.length_a   1.000
_cell.length_b   1.000
_cell.length_c   1.000
_cell.angle_alpha   90.00
_cell.angle_beta   90.00
_cell.angle_gamma   90.00
#
_symmetry.space_group_name_H-M   'P 1'
#
loop_
_entity.id
_entity.type
_entity.pdbx_description
1 polymer ?
#
loop_
_entity_poly.entity_id
_entity_poly.type
_entity_poly.pdbx_seq_one_letter_code
_entity_poly.pdbx_strand_id
1 'polypeptide(L)'
;MAAALVAARGVGPAPAWGPEAITPDWENREVSTGTTIMAVQFDGGVVLGADSRTTTGSYIANRVTDKLTPIHDRIFCCRSGSAADTQAVADAVTYQLGFHSIELNEPPLVHTAASLFKEMCYRYREDLMAGIIVAGWDPQEGGQ
;
A
#
# COMPACT_ATOMS: atom_id res chain seq x y z
N MET A 1 -20.12 -7.44 -24.00
CA MET A 1 -20.67 -8.81 -24.09
C MET A 1 -20.11 -9.62 -22.93
N ALA A 2 -21.02 -10.30 -22.24
CA ALA A 2 -20.92 -11.09 -21.02
C ALA A 2 -19.53 -11.57 -20.54
N ALA A 3 -19.22 -11.17 -19.31
CA ALA A 3 -18.40 -11.91 -18.38
C ALA A 3 -19.10 -13.21 -17.96
N ALA A 4 -18.35 -14.30 -17.87
CA ALA A 4 -18.65 -15.42 -16.99
C ALA A 4 -17.43 -16.34 -16.92
N LEU A 5 -16.66 -16.28 -15.83
CA LEU A 5 -16.03 -17.48 -15.31
C LEU A 5 -15.99 -17.47 -13.78
N VAL A 6 -17.09 -17.97 -13.23
CA VAL A 6 -17.11 -18.99 -12.18
C VAL A 6 -16.32 -18.67 -10.92
N ALA A 7 -17.09 -18.17 -9.94
CA ALA A 7 -17.06 -18.51 -8.53
C ALA A 7 -15.85 -19.33 -8.05
N ALA A 8 -15.10 -18.73 -7.14
CA ALA A 8 -14.35 -19.41 -6.09
C ALA A 8 -15.28 -20.40 -5.36
N ARG A 9 -15.42 -21.61 -5.92
CA ARG A 9 -15.89 -22.75 -5.16
C ARG A 9 -14.74 -23.15 -4.25
N GLY A 10 -15.00 -23.09 -2.95
CA GLY A 10 -14.10 -23.62 -1.93
C GLY A 10 -13.60 -25.00 -2.38
N VAL A 11 -12.28 -25.10 -2.51
CA VAL A 11 -11.60 -26.36 -2.78
C VAL A 11 -11.90 -27.25 -1.58
N GLY A 12 -12.72 -28.29 -1.79
CA GLY A 12 -12.90 -29.34 -0.80
C GLY A 12 -11.55 -29.99 -0.48
N PRO A 13 -11.41 -30.67 0.68
CA PRO A 13 -10.14 -31.26 1.07
C PRO A 13 -9.62 -32.19 -0.03
N ALA A 14 -8.36 -31.99 -0.44
CA ALA A 14 -7.72 -32.75 -1.48
C ALA A 14 -7.71 -34.26 -1.14
N PRO A 15 -7.83 -35.16 -2.15
CA PRO A 15 -7.84 -36.60 -1.92
C PRO A 15 -6.52 -37.09 -1.29
N ALA A 16 -6.61 -38.00 -0.33
CA ALA A 16 -5.51 -38.45 0.52
C ALA A 16 -4.45 -39.33 -0.17
N TRP A 17 -4.49 -39.45 -1.50
CA TRP A 17 -3.61 -40.35 -2.25
C TRP A 17 -3.28 -39.73 -3.62
N GLY A 18 -2.07 -39.18 -3.74
CA GLY A 18 -1.54 -38.56 -4.94
C GLY A 18 -0.19 -37.87 -4.67
N PRO A 19 0.58 -37.47 -5.70
CA PRO A 19 1.85 -36.75 -5.51
C PRO A 19 1.67 -35.41 -4.75
N GLU A 20 0.47 -34.85 -4.77
CA GLU A 20 0.04 -33.66 -4.01
C GLU A 20 -0.08 -33.91 -2.49
N ALA A 21 -0.16 -35.18 -2.05
CA ALA A 21 -0.26 -35.55 -0.64
C ALA A 21 1.11 -35.58 0.09
N ILE A 22 2.22 -35.47 -0.66
CA ILE A 22 3.59 -35.54 -0.13
C ILE A 22 4.22 -34.14 -0.05
N THR A 23 3.71 -33.18 -0.81
CA THR A 23 4.12 -31.77 -0.70
C THR A 23 3.51 -31.17 0.56
N PRO A 24 4.32 -30.77 1.54
CA PRO A 24 3.79 -30.14 2.75
C PRO A 24 2.94 -28.91 2.39
N ASP A 25 1.85 -28.69 3.13
CA ASP A 25 0.88 -27.59 2.93
C ASP A 25 1.48 -26.17 2.99
N TRP A 26 2.79 -26.04 3.29
CA TRP A 26 3.54 -24.79 3.25
C TRP A 26 4.15 -24.47 1.87
N GLU A 27 4.23 -25.42 0.93
CA GLU A 27 4.68 -25.15 -0.45
C GLU A 27 3.59 -24.48 -1.30
N ASN A 28 2.31 -24.71 -0.99
CA ASN A 28 1.16 -24.15 -1.70
C ASN A 28 0.51 -22.94 -1.01
N ARG A 29 1.06 -22.49 0.12
CA ARG A 29 0.65 -21.24 0.75
C ARG A 29 1.56 -20.14 0.26
N GLU A 30 0.98 -19.13 -0.39
CA GLU A 30 1.64 -17.85 -0.57
C GLU A 30 1.98 -17.31 0.82
N VAL A 31 3.24 -17.47 1.22
CA VAL A 31 3.72 -16.96 2.50
C VAL A 31 3.74 -15.44 2.37
N SER A 32 2.64 -14.80 2.74
CA SER A 32 2.58 -13.35 2.91
C SER A 32 3.42 -12.99 4.13
N THR A 33 4.75 -12.94 3.96
CA THR A 33 5.62 -12.25 4.92
C THR A 33 5.29 -10.78 4.78
N GLY A 34 4.31 -10.33 5.55
CA GLY A 34 3.65 -9.04 5.40
C GLY A 34 4.61 -7.85 5.54
N THR A 35 4.12 -6.70 5.12
CA THR A 35 4.73 -5.40 5.39
C THR A 35 4.15 -4.85 6.70
N THR A 36 5.01 -4.33 7.57
CA THR A 36 4.57 -3.63 8.79
C THR A 36 4.86 -2.15 8.62
N ILE A 37 3.79 -1.35 8.66
CA ILE A 37 3.83 0.11 8.62
C ILE A 37 3.03 0.66 9.80
N MET A 38 3.47 1.76 10.37
CA MET A 38 2.85 2.40 11.53
C MET A 38 3.03 3.91 11.44
N ALA A 39 2.01 4.66 11.90
CA ALA A 39 2.09 6.08 12.14
C ALA A 39 1.52 6.38 13.52
N VAL A 40 2.15 7.30 14.26
CA VAL A 40 1.70 7.75 15.57
C VAL A 40 1.69 9.27 15.59
N GLN A 41 0.54 9.83 15.96
CA GLN A 41 0.37 11.26 16.16
C GLN A 41 0.82 11.67 17.56
N PHE A 42 1.45 12.83 17.68
CA PHE A 42 1.83 13.44 18.95
C PHE A 42 1.66 14.96 18.88
N ASP A 43 1.74 15.63 20.04
CA ASP A 43 1.66 17.08 20.12
C ASP A 43 2.85 17.74 19.41
N GLY A 44 2.62 18.18 18.18
CA GLY A 44 3.63 18.81 17.32
C GLY A 44 3.92 18.08 16.01
N GLY A 45 3.36 16.89 15.78
CA GLY A 45 3.60 16.16 14.53
C GLY A 45 3.16 14.71 14.51
N VAL A 46 3.75 13.97 13.58
CA VAL A 46 3.57 12.52 13.42
C VAL A 46 4.93 11.83 13.32
N VAL A 47 4.99 10.59 13.80
CA VAL A 47 6.14 9.69 13.63
C VAL A 47 5.70 8.50 12.78
N LEU A 48 6.45 8.23 11.72
CA LEU A 48 6.22 7.14 10.78
C LEU A 48 7.29 6.06 10.95
N GLY A 49 6.90 4.80 10.80
CA GLY A 49 7.80 3.66 10.86
C GLY A 49 7.38 2.56 9.90
N ALA A 50 8.36 1.91 9.27
CA ALA A 50 8.16 0.79 8.37
C ALA A 50 9.31 -0.21 8.46
N ASP A 51 9.04 -1.48 8.16
CA ASP A 51 10.09 -2.48 7.93
C ASP A 51 10.69 -2.33 6.52
N SER A 52 11.91 -2.84 6.29
CA SER A 52 12.62 -2.69 5.00
C SER A 52 12.62 -3.94 4.11
N ARG A 53 11.89 -4.99 4.49
CA ARG A 53 11.91 -6.26 3.75
C ARG A 53 10.86 -6.25 2.64
N THR A 54 11.24 -6.71 1.46
CA THR A 54 10.33 -7.08 0.36
C THR A 54 10.62 -8.49 -0.06
N THR A 55 9.58 -9.31 -0.20
CA THR A 55 9.70 -10.72 -0.56
C THR A 55 8.86 -11.06 -1.79
N THR A 56 9.18 -12.18 -2.41
CA THR A 56 8.40 -12.82 -3.45
C THR A 56 8.23 -14.27 -3.03
N GLY A 57 7.07 -14.59 -2.45
CA GLY A 57 6.88 -15.83 -1.72
C GLY A 57 7.88 -15.95 -0.55
N SER A 58 8.59 -17.08 -0.47
CA SER A 58 9.60 -17.32 0.56
C SER A 58 10.94 -16.63 0.31
N TYR A 59 11.16 -16.07 -0.88
CA TYR A 59 12.43 -15.44 -1.26
C TYR A 59 12.45 -13.96 -0.86
N ILE A 60 13.51 -13.51 -0.20
CA ILE A 60 13.71 -12.09 0.11
C ILE A 60 14.29 -11.39 -1.12
N ALA A 61 13.43 -10.72 -1.87
CA ALA A 61 13.79 -9.94 -3.06
C ALA A 61 14.66 -8.73 -2.69
N ASN A 62 14.31 -8.01 -1.62
CA ASN A 62 15.09 -6.88 -1.13
C ASN A 62 15.03 -6.79 0.41
N ARG A 63 16.17 -6.45 1.04
CA ARG A 63 16.33 -6.33 2.50
C ARG A 63 16.33 -4.89 3.00
N VAL A 64 16.44 -3.92 2.09
CA VAL A 64 16.65 -2.49 2.40
C VAL A 64 15.70 -1.60 1.59
N THR A 65 14.49 -2.09 1.32
CA THR A 65 13.47 -1.29 0.63
C THR A 65 13.01 -0.15 1.54
N ASP A 66 12.97 1.06 0.99
CA ASP A 66 12.27 2.17 1.65
C ASP A 66 10.78 2.14 1.28
N LYS A 67 9.94 2.03 2.30
CA LYS A 67 8.47 2.00 2.19
C LYS A 67 7.85 3.34 2.58
N LEU A 68 8.66 4.30 3.04
CA LEU A 68 8.25 5.66 3.32
C LEU A 68 8.55 6.50 2.09
N THR A 69 7.51 7.05 1.48
CA THR A 69 7.66 7.86 0.26
C THR A 69 7.24 9.29 0.54
N PRO A 70 8.13 10.28 0.30
CA PRO A 70 7.74 11.68 0.38
C PRO A 70 6.75 11.99 -0.76
N ILE A 71 5.58 12.52 -0.40
CA ILE A 71 4.56 12.99 -1.35
C ILE A 71 4.65 14.51 -1.51
N HIS A 72 5.02 15.20 -0.43
CA HIS A 72 5.36 16.62 -0.41
C HIS A 72 6.36 16.86 0.73
N ASP A 73 6.92 18.07 0.84
CA ASP A 73 7.90 18.45 1.87
C ASP A 73 7.51 18.06 3.31
N ARG A 74 6.20 18.04 3.62
CA ARG A 74 5.67 17.74 4.97
C ARG A 74 4.67 16.59 4.99
N ILE A 75 4.54 15.85 3.89
CA ILE A 75 3.55 14.78 3.75
C ILE A 75 4.24 13.54 3.21
N PHE A 76 4.10 12.43 3.94
CA PHE A 76 4.66 11.14 3.58
C PHE A 76 3.55 10.11 3.46
N CYS A 77 3.81 9.07 2.69
CA CYS A 77 2.99 7.87 2.69
C CYS A 77 3.81 6.63 3.01
N CYS A 78 3.24 5.72 3.78
CA CYS A 78 3.72 4.36 3.95
C CYS A 78 3.04 3.46 2.92
N ARG A 79 3.82 2.63 2.23
CA ARG A 79 3.32 1.73 1.18
C ARG A 79 3.33 0.27 1.64
N SER A 80 2.19 -0.42 1.48
CA SER A 80 2.01 -1.86 1.73
C SER A 80 1.11 -2.48 0.66
N GLY A 81 1.30 -3.77 0.36
CA GLY A 81 0.59 -4.46 -0.72
C GLY A 81 1.47 -4.66 -1.95
N SER A 82 0.86 -4.60 -3.14
CA SER A 82 1.59 -4.69 -4.40
C SER A 82 2.57 -3.53 -4.53
N ALA A 83 3.86 -3.86 -4.71
CA ALA A 83 4.90 -2.85 -4.82
C ALA A 83 4.68 -1.96 -6.05
N ALA A 84 4.24 -2.54 -7.18
CA ALA A 84 3.98 -1.81 -8.41
C ALA A 84 2.80 -0.85 -8.26
N ASP A 85 1.69 -1.33 -7.70
CA ASP A 85 0.45 -0.54 -7.55
C ASP A 85 0.70 0.65 -6.63
N THR A 86 1.30 0.41 -5.47
CA THR A 86 1.54 1.48 -4.48
C THR A 86 2.56 2.51 -4.98
N GLN A 87 3.53 2.12 -5.80
CA GLN A 87 4.46 3.07 -6.44
C GLN A 87 3.72 3.95 -7.45
N ALA A 88 2.95 3.33 -8.35
CA ALA A 88 2.21 4.07 -9.39
C ALA A 88 1.23 5.08 -8.78
N VAL A 89 0.50 4.66 -7.72
CA VAL A 89 -0.43 5.56 -7.02
C VAL A 89 0.31 6.69 -6.31
N ALA A 90 1.42 6.41 -5.62
CA ALA A 90 2.20 7.44 -4.93
C ALA A 90 2.76 8.49 -5.91
N ASP A 91 3.31 8.06 -7.05
CA ASP A 91 3.84 8.95 -8.08
C ASP A 91 2.73 9.82 -8.68
N ALA A 92 1.57 9.23 -8.95
CA ALA A 92 0.41 9.96 -9.46
C ALA A 92 -0.12 11.01 -8.46
N VAL A 93 -0.21 10.68 -7.16
CA VAL A 93 -0.62 11.66 -6.13
C VAL A 93 0.42 12.77 -6.03
N THR A 94 1.71 12.42 -6.02
CA THR A 94 2.80 13.40 -5.89
C THR A 94 2.71 14.46 -7.00
N TYR A 95 2.47 14.02 -8.24
CA TYR A 95 2.27 14.92 -9.37
C TYR A 95 1.03 15.81 -9.20
N GLN A 96 -0.13 15.22 -8.88
CA GLN A 96 -1.39 15.95 -8.74
C GLN A 96 -1.34 16.96 -7.58
N LEU A 97 -0.80 16.56 -6.44
CA LEU A 97 -0.69 17.39 -5.25
C LEU A 97 0.33 18.52 -5.45
N GLY A 98 1.48 18.22 -6.09
CA GLY A 98 2.48 19.23 -6.43
C GLY A 98 1.94 20.28 -7.39
N PHE A 99 1.22 19.86 -8.43
CA PHE A 99 0.56 20.79 -9.35
C PHE A 99 -0.47 21.68 -8.62
N HIS A 100 -1.30 21.07 -7.77
CA HIS A 100 -2.31 21.80 -6.98
C HIS A 100 -1.68 22.80 -6.00
N SER A 101 -0.57 22.45 -5.35
CA SER A 101 0.16 23.36 -4.46
C SER A 101 0.75 24.56 -5.20
N ILE A 102 1.30 24.34 -6.40
CA ILE A 102 1.85 25.42 -7.23
C ILE A 102 0.74 26.37 -7.69
N GLU A 103 -0.41 25.83 -8.10
CA GLU A 103 -1.54 26.65 -8.56
C GLU A 103 -2.13 27.53 -7.46
N LEU A 104 -2.22 27.01 -6.23
CA LEU A 104 -2.70 27.77 -5.07
C LEU A 104 -1.60 28.61 -4.40
N ASN A 105 -0.34 28.34 -4.72
CA ASN A 105 0.84 28.94 -4.08
C ASN A 105 0.83 28.81 -2.55
N GLU A 106 0.30 27.69 -2.06
CA GLU A 106 0.14 27.37 -0.64
C GLU A 106 0.62 25.93 -0.35
N PRO A 107 1.13 25.65 0.85
CA PRO A 107 1.49 24.29 1.24
C PRO A 107 0.22 23.42 1.29
N PRO A 108 0.25 22.21 0.68
CA PRO A 108 -0.93 21.36 0.65
C PRO A 108 -1.29 20.83 2.04
N LEU A 109 -2.59 20.62 2.26
CA LEU A 109 -3.10 20.00 3.48
C LEU A 109 -2.96 18.48 3.43
N VAL A 110 -2.75 17.84 4.59
CA VAL A 110 -2.67 16.37 4.67
C VAL A 110 -3.99 15.74 4.22
N HIS A 111 -5.12 16.35 4.57
CA HIS A 111 -6.45 15.92 4.16
C HIS A 111 -6.62 15.88 2.62
N THR A 112 -6.05 16.85 1.91
CA THR A 112 -6.11 16.90 0.44
C THR A 112 -5.34 15.73 -0.17
N ALA A 113 -4.13 15.46 0.34
CA ALA A 113 -3.36 14.30 -0.10
C ALA A 113 -4.11 12.98 0.16
N ALA A 114 -4.67 12.81 1.36
CA ALA A 114 -5.45 11.63 1.72
C ALA A 114 -6.68 11.45 0.81
N SER A 115 -7.32 12.54 0.39
CA SER A 115 -8.46 12.52 -0.52
C SER A 115 -8.07 12.03 -1.93
N LEU A 116 -6.92 12.45 -2.46
CA LEU A 116 -6.41 11.96 -3.75
C LEU A 116 -6.07 10.46 -3.70
N PHE A 117 -5.42 10.01 -2.62
CA PHE A 117 -5.18 8.57 -2.42
C PHE A 117 -6.48 7.77 -2.34
N LYS A 118 -7.46 8.26 -1.57
CA LYS A 118 -8.79 7.63 -1.46
C LYS A 118 -9.45 7.53 -2.82
N GLU A 119 -9.43 8.59 -3.62
CA GLU A 119 -10.06 8.59 -4.93
C GLU A 119 -9.42 7.57 -5.87
N MET A 120 -8.09 7.51 -5.94
CA MET A 120 -7.39 6.53 -6.77
C MET A 120 -7.63 5.10 -6.30
N CYS A 121 -7.52 4.84 -5.00
CA CYS A 121 -7.77 3.51 -4.44
C CYS A 121 -9.22 3.07 -4.66
N TYR A 122 -10.18 3.99 -4.57
CA TYR A 122 -11.60 3.66 -4.80
C TYR A 122 -11.92 3.45 -6.28
N ARG A 123 -11.35 4.26 -7.17
CA ARG A 123 -11.59 4.17 -8.61
C ARG A 123 -11.11 2.84 -9.20
N TYR A 124 -9.95 2.35 -8.74
CA TYR A 124 -9.31 1.13 -9.23
C TYR A 124 -9.30 0.01 -8.19
N ARG A 125 -10.28 0.00 -7.27
CA ARG A 125 -10.37 -0.94 -6.14
C ARG A 125 -10.36 -2.42 -6.51
N GLU A 126 -10.77 -2.78 -7.72
CA GLU A 126 -10.79 -4.17 -8.20
C GLU A 126 -9.48 -4.58 -8.88
N ASP A 127 -8.65 -3.60 -9.26
CA ASP A 127 -7.39 -3.81 -10.00
C ASP A 127 -6.15 -3.54 -9.14
N LEU A 128 -6.27 -2.74 -8.06
CA LEU A 128 -5.17 -2.36 -7.18
C LEU A 128 -5.21 -3.11 -5.85
N MET A 129 -4.04 -3.56 -5.41
CA MET A 129 -3.81 -4.04 -4.04
C MET A 129 -2.89 -3.07 -3.29
N ALA A 130 -3.48 -2.04 -2.67
CA ALA A 130 -2.75 -0.98 -1.98
C ALA A 130 -3.26 -0.76 -0.55
N GLY A 131 -2.35 -0.88 0.42
CA GLY A 131 -2.49 -0.38 1.78
C GLY A 131 -1.61 0.83 1.97
N ILE A 132 -2.23 2.00 2.15
CA ILE A 132 -1.53 3.28 2.28
C ILE A 132 -1.85 3.90 3.64
N ILE A 133 -0.83 4.33 4.38
CA ILE A 133 -0.99 5.28 5.48
C ILE A 133 -0.44 6.62 4.99
N VAL A 134 -1.27 7.65 4.97
CA VAL A 134 -0.83 9.02 4.69
C VAL A 134 -0.69 9.71 6.04
N ALA A 135 0.45 10.34 6.28
CA ALA A 135 0.64 11.17 7.46
C ALA A 135 1.52 12.37 7.11
N GLY A 136 1.31 13.47 7.80
CA GLY A 136 2.09 14.67 7.58
C GLY A 136 1.86 15.70 8.67
N TRP A 137 2.34 16.90 8.38
CA TRP A 137 2.06 18.07 9.19
C TRP A 137 1.58 19.21 8.30
N ASP A 138 0.47 19.82 8.67
CA ASP A 138 -0.02 21.03 8.03
C ASP A 138 -0.26 22.17 9.04
N PRO A 139 -0.32 23.44 8.58
CA PRO A 139 -0.50 24.58 9.48
C PRO A 139 -1.90 24.71 10.08
N GLN A 140 -2.89 23.98 9.56
CA GLN A 140 -4.30 24.14 9.97
C GLN A 140 -4.67 23.20 11.11
N GLU A 141 -4.31 21.92 10.98
CA GLU A 141 -4.67 20.85 11.90
C GLU A 141 -3.45 20.24 12.61
N GLY A 142 -2.23 20.64 12.21
CA GLY A 142 -0.98 20.17 12.81
C GLY A 142 -0.57 18.81 12.24
N GLY A 143 -0.02 17.95 13.09
CA GLY A 143 0.37 16.59 12.69
C GLY A 143 -0.85 15.68 12.60
N GLN A 144 -1.04 14.98 11.50
CA GLN A 144 -2.14 14.02 11.30
C GLN A 144 -1.77 12.88 10.34
#